data_AF-A0A3E2H8C6-F1
#
_entry.id   AF-A0A3E2H8C6-F1
#
_cell.length_a   1.000
_cell.length_b   1.000
_cell.length_c   1.000
_cell.angle_alpha   90.00
_cell.angle_beta   90.00
_cell.angle_gamma   90.00
#
_symmetry.space_group_name_H-M   'P 1'
#
loop_
_entity.id
_entity.type
_entity.pdbx_description
1 polymer ?
#
loop_
_entity_poly.entity_id
_entity_poly.type
_entity_poly.pdbx_seq_one_letter_code
_entity_poly.pdbx_strand_id
1 'polypeptide(L)'
;MSYSLPANTDDGGTSRKDSALSRLILLGGLALANLDALGFDPLDPPPTRIANQEKEDAFCENLRKVGGKWWQSERRFLDVLVKDWDDTEPTDEELRNVWFGWPKEGGLLVLQFEQDEKPDDIGRLRMAVTMEERCKIMKERFVAEFYEDPALYEGLADVRLQ
;
A
#
# COMPACT_ATOMS: atom_id res chain seq x y z
N MET A 1 1.11 12.05 -0.18
CA MET A 1 1.06 11.80 1.26
C MET A 1 1.99 10.64 1.57
N SER A 2 3.19 10.94 2.07
CA SER A 2 4.02 9.95 2.77
C SER A 2 3.54 9.90 4.21
N TYR A 3 3.35 8.69 4.76
CA TYR A 3 3.10 8.48 6.17
C TYR A 3 4.44 8.08 6.78
N SER A 4 5.09 8.97 7.52
CA SER A 4 6.41 8.74 8.10
C SER A 4 6.35 8.85 9.61
N LEU A 5 6.79 7.81 10.30
CA LEU A 5 6.72 7.68 11.75
C LEU A 5 8.08 8.03 12.39
N PRO A 6 8.18 8.95 13.35
CA PRO A 6 9.38 9.12 14.16
C PRO A 6 9.53 7.97 15.19
N ALA A 7 10.77 7.58 15.46
CA ALA A 7 11.12 6.54 16.42
C ALA A 7 10.83 6.99 17.86
N ASN A 8 10.21 6.12 18.67
CA ASN A 8 9.98 6.37 20.08
C ASN A 8 11.32 6.26 20.83
N THR A 9 11.82 7.37 21.35
CA THR A 9 12.70 7.36 22.51
C THR A 9 11.82 7.19 23.73
N ASP A 10 11.80 6.02 24.35
CA ASP A 10 11.57 6.02 25.79
C ASP A 10 12.23 4.86 26.54
N ASP A 11 12.65 5.26 27.73
CA ASP A 11 13.46 4.59 28.73
C ASP A 11 12.66 3.51 29.48
N GLY A 12 13.36 2.49 29.99
CA GLY A 12 12.82 1.60 31.03
C GLY A 12 12.20 0.29 30.53
N GLY A 13 12.93 -0.80 30.76
CA GLY A 13 12.68 -2.11 30.17
C GLY A 13 11.51 -2.92 30.73
N THR A 14 11.02 -3.82 29.87
CA THR A 14 10.81 -5.24 30.18
C THR A 14 10.90 -6.00 28.86
N SER A 15 11.83 -6.95 28.80
CA SER A 15 12.21 -7.70 27.62
C SER A 15 11.07 -8.59 27.10
N ARG A 16 10.35 -8.12 26.07
CA ARG A 16 9.77 -9.00 25.04
C ARG A 16 10.64 -8.87 23.80
N LYS A 17 11.21 -9.99 23.38
CA LYS A 17 12.21 -10.12 22.31
C LYS A 17 11.62 -9.96 20.89
N ASP A 18 10.82 -8.92 20.68
CA ASP A 18 10.38 -8.46 19.36
C ASP A 18 10.63 -6.95 19.27
N SER A 19 11.89 -6.56 19.50
CA SER A 19 12.30 -5.16 19.43
C SER A 19 12.08 -4.61 18.02
N ALA A 20 10.99 -3.88 17.86
CA ALA A 20 10.97 -2.56 17.25
C ALA A 20 11.85 -2.39 16.00
N LEU A 21 11.61 -3.18 14.96
CA LEU A 21 11.73 -2.62 13.63
C LEU A 21 10.47 -1.79 13.44
N SER A 22 10.62 -0.46 13.42
CA SER A 22 9.57 0.46 12.99
C SER A 22 9.19 0.10 11.55
N ARG A 23 8.24 -0.82 11.37
CA ARG A 23 7.80 -1.24 10.03
C ARG A 23 6.94 -0.14 9.46
N LEU A 24 7.38 0.47 8.37
CA LEU A 24 6.68 1.56 7.72
C LEU A 24 5.81 1.00 6.61
N ILE A 25 4.53 1.39 6.52
CA ILE A 25 3.75 1.16 5.31
C ILE A 25 3.68 2.45 4.51
N LEU A 26 4.21 2.40 3.29
CA LEU A 26 4.09 3.49 2.33
C LEU A 26 3.30 3.03 1.13
N LEU A 27 2.43 3.93 0.65
CA LEU A 27 1.59 3.71 -0.51
C LEU A 27 2.01 4.65 -1.65
N GLY A 28 2.48 4.07 -2.75
CA GLY A 28 2.75 4.79 -3.98
C GLY A 28 1.47 4.99 -4.80
N GLY A 29 1.19 6.23 -5.22
CA GLY A 29 0.14 6.50 -6.21
C GLY A 29 -1.30 6.33 -5.73
N LEU A 30 -1.59 6.79 -4.51
CA LEU A 30 -2.94 6.89 -3.95
C LEU A 30 -3.92 7.62 -4.89
N ALA A 31 -5.09 7.03 -5.11
CA ALA A 31 -6.23 7.64 -5.79
C ALA A 31 -7.32 8.04 -4.78
N LEU A 32 -8.26 8.91 -5.18
CA LEU A 32 -9.42 9.26 -4.34
C LEU A 32 -10.25 8.03 -3.96
N ALA A 33 -10.41 7.09 -4.90
CA ALA A 33 -11.05 5.80 -4.64
C ALA A 33 -10.39 5.00 -3.51
N ASN A 34 -9.07 5.12 -3.32
CA ASN A 34 -8.37 4.45 -2.23
C ASN A 34 -8.63 5.14 -0.89
N LEU A 35 -8.74 6.47 -0.87
CA LEU A 35 -9.05 7.22 0.34
C LEU A 35 -10.46 6.91 0.85
N ASP A 36 -11.42 6.87 -0.06
CA ASP A 36 -12.80 6.46 0.23
C ASP A 36 -12.84 5.03 0.80
N ALA A 37 -12.12 4.09 0.18
CA ALA A 37 -12.00 2.71 0.67
C ALA A 37 -11.31 2.59 2.05
N LEU A 38 -10.42 3.53 2.40
CA LEU A 38 -9.81 3.63 3.71
C LEU A 38 -10.70 4.35 4.74
N GLY A 39 -11.85 4.90 4.31
CA GLY A 39 -12.74 5.71 5.16
C GLY A 39 -12.14 7.05 5.56
N PHE A 40 -11.21 7.58 4.78
CA PHE A 40 -10.56 8.87 5.06
C PHE A 40 -11.22 10.02 4.32
N ASP A 41 -11.35 11.15 5.03
CA ASP A 41 -11.56 12.43 4.40
C ASP A 41 -10.26 12.86 3.70
N PRO A 42 -10.25 13.02 2.37
CA PRO A 42 -9.09 13.51 1.64
C PRO A 42 -8.58 14.88 2.12
N LEU A 43 -9.44 15.66 2.79
CA LEU A 43 -9.16 17.00 3.27
C LEU A 43 -8.73 17.05 4.75
N ASP A 44 -8.95 15.98 5.51
CA ASP A 44 -8.61 15.89 6.94
C ASP A 44 -7.96 14.53 7.28
N PRO A 45 -6.73 14.28 6.80
CA PRO A 45 -6.00 13.06 7.13
C PRO A 45 -5.63 13.05 8.63
N PRO A 46 -5.54 11.88 9.28
CA PRO A 46 -5.11 11.82 10.67
C PRO A 46 -3.70 12.42 10.82
N PRO A 47 -3.51 13.41 11.70
CA PRO A 47 -2.24 14.14 11.80
C PRO A 47 -1.14 13.32 12.49
N THR A 48 -1.52 12.27 13.22
CA THR A 48 -0.63 11.46 14.05
C THR A 48 -0.99 9.99 13.98
N ARG A 49 -0.05 9.16 14.43
CA ARG A 49 -0.21 7.71 14.61
C ARG A 49 -1.44 7.37 15.46
N ILE A 50 -2.09 6.25 15.17
CA ILE A 50 -3.15 5.74 16.03
C ILE A 50 -2.47 5.13 17.27
N ALA A 51 -2.77 5.67 18.45
CA ALA A 51 -2.12 5.26 19.70
C ALA A 51 -2.47 3.82 20.12
N ASN A 52 -3.61 3.30 19.68
CA ASN A 52 -4.05 1.95 19.99
C ASN A 52 -3.48 0.96 18.96
N GLN A 53 -2.75 -0.04 19.43
CA GLN A 53 -2.05 -1.01 18.58
C GLN A 53 -3.01 -1.82 17.68
N GLU A 54 -4.14 -2.30 18.20
CA GLU A 54 -5.10 -3.09 17.39
C GLU A 54 -5.71 -2.26 16.27
N LYS A 55 -6.01 -0.98 16.55
CA LYS A 55 -6.52 -0.05 15.53
C LYS A 55 -5.45 0.32 14.50
N GLU A 56 -4.21 0.46 14.93
CA GLU A 56 -3.06 0.68 14.03
C GLU A 56 -2.82 -0.53 13.13
N ASP A 57 -2.86 -1.75 13.69
CA ASP A 57 -2.68 -2.99 12.92
C ASP A 57 -3.79 -3.15 11.86
N ALA A 58 -5.05 -2.91 12.24
CA ALA A 58 -6.17 -2.90 11.30
C ALA A 58 -6.02 -1.81 10.23
N PHE A 59 -5.48 -0.66 10.59
CA PHE A 59 -5.19 0.41 9.64
C PHE A 59 -4.11 -0.01 8.64
N CYS A 60 -3.03 -0.63 9.12
CA CYS A 60 -1.98 -1.20 8.28
C CYS A 60 -2.51 -2.28 7.33
N GLU A 61 -3.39 -3.17 7.78
CA GLU A 61 -4.07 -4.14 6.93
C GLU A 61 -4.88 -3.46 5.82
N ASN A 62 -5.60 -2.37 6.13
CA ASN A 62 -6.36 -1.61 5.13
C ASN A 62 -5.44 -0.91 4.12
N LEU A 63 -4.30 -0.37 4.57
CA LEU A 63 -3.29 0.18 3.65
C LEU A 63 -2.77 -0.90 2.68
N ARG A 64 -2.55 -2.13 3.15
CA ARG A 64 -2.14 -3.26 2.29
C ARG A 64 -3.20 -3.54 1.22
N LYS A 65 -4.50 -3.53 1.58
CA LYS A 65 -5.62 -3.73 0.63
C LYS A 65 -5.69 -2.68 -0.49
N VAL A 66 -5.08 -1.51 -0.33
CA VAL A 66 -5.01 -0.48 -1.39
C VAL A 66 -3.65 -0.38 -2.09
N GLY A 67 -2.73 -1.31 -1.81
CA GLY A 67 -1.41 -1.41 -2.46
C GLY A 67 -0.24 -0.98 -1.57
N GLY A 68 -0.48 -0.75 -0.29
CA GLY A 68 0.56 -0.42 0.68
C GLY A 68 1.54 -1.58 0.83
N LYS A 69 2.81 -1.24 1.05
CA LYS A 69 3.87 -2.23 1.29
C LYS A 69 4.69 -1.87 2.50
N TRP A 70 5.32 -2.89 3.07
CA TRP A 70 6.30 -2.71 4.13
C TRP A 70 7.61 -2.16 3.58
N TRP A 71 8.16 -1.18 4.27
CA TRP A 71 9.45 -0.59 4.02
C TRP A 71 10.27 -0.62 5.30
N GLN A 72 11.57 -0.86 5.15
CA GLN A 72 12.50 -0.83 6.28
C GLN A 72 12.64 0.58 6.88
N SER A 73 12.55 1.60 6.02
CA SER A 73 12.56 3.01 6.41
C SER A 73 11.99 3.88 5.29
N GLU A 74 11.62 5.12 5.62
CA GLU A 74 11.23 6.12 4.62
C GLU A 74 12.37 6.42 3.65
N ARG A 75 13.61 6.50 4.15
CA ARG A 75 14.79 6.72 3.29
C ARG A 75 14.90 5.64 2.23
N ARG A 76 14.77 4.37 2.61
CA ARG A 76 14.80 3.25 1.66
C ARG A 76 13.71 3.35 0.59
N PHE A 77 12.49 3.75 0.97
CA PHE A 77 11.44 4.02 -0.02
C PHE A 77 11.83 5.11 -1.01
N LEU A 78 12.38 6.22 -0.53
CA LEU A 78 12.82 7.32 -1.39
C LEU A 78 13.94 6.87 -2.32
N ASP A 79 14.93 6.11 -1.83
CA ASP A 79 16.05 5.59 -2.61
C ASP A 79 15.56 4.74 -3.78
N VAL A 80 14.64 3.81 -3.51
CA VAL A 80 14.02 2.97 -4.56
C VAL A 80 13.18 3.81 -5.52
N LEU A 81 12.44 4.80 -5.02
CA LEU A 81 11.57 5.65 -5.82
C LEU A 81 12.35 6.54 -6.80
N VAL A 82 13.43 7.17 -6.34
CA VAL A 82 14.24 8.10 -7.15
C VAL A 82 15.35 7.40 -7.93
N LYS A 83 15.43 6.06 -7.84
CA LYS A 83 16.49 5.24 -8.42
C LYS A 83 17.89 5.64 -7.93
N ASP A 84 17.98 6.01 -6.66
CA ASP A 84 19.18 6.45 -5.95
C ASP A 84 19.42 5.52 -4.76
N TRP A 85 19.55 4.23 -5.06
CA TRP A 85 20.07 3.26 -4.11
C TRP A 85 21.57 3.13 -4.35
N ASP A 86 22.37 3.19 -3.27
CA ASP A 86 23.80 2.90 -3.29
C ASP A 86 24.04 1.40 -3.67
N ASP A 87 25.04 0.75 -3.08
CA ASP A 87 25.41 -0.65 -3.36
C ASP A 87 24.33 -1.70 -2.95
N THR A 88 23.18 -1.28 -2.44
CA THR A 88 22.10 -2.20 -2.01
C THR A 88 20.96 -2.18 -3.02
N GLU A 89 20.96 -3.15 -3.93
CA GLU A 89 19.90 -3.31 -4.92
C GLU A 89 18.51 -3.47 -4.26
N PRO A 90 17.45 -2.90 -4.85
CA PRO A 90 16.07 -3.13 -4.44
C PRO A 90 15.69 -4.60 -4.54
N THR A 91 14.93 -5.10 -3.58
CA THR A 91 14.31 -6.42 -3.69
C THR A 91 13.14 -6.38 -4.69
N ASP A 92 12.76 -7.54 -5.24
CA ASP A 92 11.59 -7.65 -6.13
C ASP A 92 10.31 -7.10 -5.47
N GLU A 93 10.15 -7.27 -4.16
CA GLU A 93 9.03 -6.72 -3.42
C GLU A 93 9.05 -5.18 -3.38
N GLU A 94 10.21 -4.57 -3.18
CA GLU A 94 10.39 -3.12 -3.19
C GLU A 94 10.06 -2.54 -4.57
N LEU A 95 10.48 -3.22 -5.65
CA LEU A 95 10.24 -2.84 -7.04
C LEU A 95 8.81 -3.13 -7.55
N ARG A 96 8.11 -4.12 -6.97
CA ARG A 96 6.79 -4.59 -7.41
C ARG A 96 5.76 -3.47 -7.46
N ASN A 97 5.38 -2.94 -8.61
CA ASN A 97 4.33 -1.93 -8.64
C ASN A 97 2.97 -2.63 -8.74
N VAL A 98 2.16 -2.56 -7.69
CA VAL A 98 0.84 -3.21 -7.64
C VAL A 98 -0.27 -2.21 -7.36
N TRP A 99 -1.38 -2.38 -8.08
CA TRP A 99 -2.62 -1.65 -7.87
C TRP A 99 -3.75 -2.64 -7.73
N PHE A 100 -4.58 -2.41 -6.71
CA PHE A 100 -5.78 -3.21 -6.47
C PHE A 100 -7.03 -2.46 -6.88
N GLY A 101 -8.03 -3.21 -7.32
CA GLY A 101 -9.41 -2.77 -7.50
C GLY A 101 -10.34 -3.79 -6.84
N TRP A 102 -11.33 -3.30 -6.10
CA TRP A 102 -12.29 -4.13 -5.36
C TRP A 102 -13.68 -3.96 -5.97
N PRO A 103 -14.11 -4.85 -6.89
CA PRO A 103 -15.43 -4.77 -7.51
C PRO A 103 -16.53 -4.99 -6.47
N LYS A 104 -17.67 -4.31 -6.64
CA LYS A 104 -18.86 -4.52 -5.80
C LYS A 104 -19.39 -5.95 -5.83
N GLU A 105 -19.20 -6.67 -6.93
CA GLU A 105 -19.62 -8.07 -7.04
C GLU A 105 -18.71 -9.05 -6.27
N GLY A 106 -17.60 -8.56 -5.70
CA GLY A 106 -16.61 -9.36 -5.00
C GLY A 106 -15.37 -9.67 -5.85
N GLY A 107 -14.43 -10.37 -5.22
CA GLY A 107 -13.11 -10.67 -5.79
C GLY A 107 -12.15 -9.48 -5.78
N LEU A 108 -11.05 -9.63 -6.50
CA LEU A 108 -9.95 -8.68 -6.57
C LEU A 108 -9.47 -8.52 -8.01
N LEU A 109 -9.28 -7.28 -8.44
CA LEU A 109 -8.49 -6.96 -9.61
C LEU A 109 -7.07 -6.60 -9.19
N VAL A 110 -6.10 -7.22 -9.84
CA VAL A 110 -4.68 -6.95 -9.63
C VAL A 110 -4.09 -6.44 -10.93
N LEU A 111 -3.44 -5.29 -10.85
CA LEU A 111 -2.57 -4.78 -11.88
C LEU A 111 -1.16 -4.71 -11.33
N GLN A 112 -0.24 -5.46 -11.92
CA GLN A 112 1.14 -5.55 -11.49
C GLN A 112 2.08 -5.29 -12.66
N PHE A 113 3.06 -4.43 -12.45
CA PHE A 113 4.11 -4.15 -13.41
C PHE A 113 5.48 -4.17 -12.73
N GLU A 114 6.48 -4.65 -13.46
CA GLU A 114 7.88 -4.35 -13.14
C GLU A 114 8.14 -2.85 -13.34
N GLN A 115 9.17 -2.31 -12.68
CA GLN A 115 9.40 -0.87 -12.61
C GLN A 115 9.51 -0.21 -14.00
N ASP A 116 10.15 -0.89 -14.95
CA ASP A 116 10.42 -0.38 -16.29
C ASP A 116 9.33 -0.74 -17.33
N GLU A 117 8.35 -1.58 -16.94
CA GLU A 117 7.23 -2.00 -17.80
C GLU A 117 5.95 -1.18 -17.56
N LYS A 118 5.99 -0.30 -16.56
CA LYS A 118 4.83 0.48 -16.13
C LYS A 118 4.35 1.42 -17.25
N PRO A 119 3.08 1.35 -17.68
CA PRO A 119 2.54 2.23 -18.72
C PRO A 119 2.64 3.72 -18.35
N ASP A 120 2.93 4.56 -19.35
CA ASP A 120 3.00 6.03 -19.17
C ASP A 120 1.69 6.62 -18.64
N ASP A 121 0.55 6.07 -19.05
CA ASP A 121 -0.78 6.56 -18.69
C ASP A 121 -1.36 5.93 -17.42
N ILE A 122 -0.57 5.15 -16.65
CA ILE A 122 -0.97 4.55 -15.37
C ILE A 122 -1.49 5.57 -14.36
N GLY A 123 -1.04 6.83 -14.47
CA GLY A 123 -1.52 7.96 -13.65
C GLY A 123 -3.02 8.19 -13.77
N ARG A 124 -3.67 7.70 -14.84
CA ARG A 124 -5.13 7.76 -15.02
C ARG A 124 -5.90 7.04 -13.90
N LEU A 125 -5.31 6.05 -13.23
CA LEU A 125 -5.90 5.42 -12.05
C LEU A 125 -6.16 6.41 -10.91
N ARG A 126 -5.42 7.53 -10.83
CA ARG A 126 -5.62 8.58 -9.84
C ARG A 126 -6.85 9.45 -10.12
N MET A 127 -7.37 9.40 -11.35
CA MET A 127 -8.57 10.13 -11.77
C MET A 127 -9.87 9.43 -11.38
N ALA A 128 -9.81 8.15 -10.97
CA ALA A 128 -10.97 7.45 -10.46
C ALA A 128 -11.37 8.01 -9.09
N VAL A 129 -12.61 8.47 -9.00
CA VAL A 129 -13.19 8.97 -7.75
C VAL A 129 -13.76 7.80 -6.95
N THR A 130 -14.31 6.80 -7.63
CA THR A 130 -14.90 5.61 -7.02
C THR A 130 -14.10 4.34 -7.31
N MET A 131 -14.25 3.32 -6.45
CA MET A 131 -13.64 2.01 -6.67
C MET A 131 -14.14 1.35 -7.96
N GLU A 132 -15.39 1.56 -8.34
CA GLU A 132 -15.96 1.03 -9.59
C GLU A 132 -15.32 1.65 -10.84
N GLU A 133 -15.12 2.97 -10.85
CA GLU A 133 -14.39 3.65 -11.94
C GLU A 133 -12.95 3.14 -12.04
N ARG A 134 -12.31 2.91 -10.90
CA ARG A 134 -10.97 2.36 -10.83
C ARG A 134 -10.92 0.94 -11.41
N CYS A 135 -11.82 0.06 -10.97
CA CYS A 135 -11.99 -1.29 -11.49
C CYS A 135 -12.23 -1.29 -13.00
N LYS A 136 -13.06 -0.38 -13.51
CA LYS A 136 -13.32 -0.22 -14.94
C LYS A 136 -12.05 0.14 -15.71
N ILE A 137 -11.27 1.12 -15.25
CA ILE A 137 -10.00 1.49 -15.89
C ILE A 137 -9.02 0.32 -15.88
N MET A 138 -8.89 -0.38 -14.74
CA MET A 138 -8.02 -1.54 -14.58
C MET A 138 -8.40 -2.67 -15.56
N LYS A 139 -9.68 -3.03 -15.63
CA LYS A 139 -10.19 -4.07 -16.55
C LYS A 139 -10.05 -3.67 -18.02
N GLU A 140 -10.56 -2.51 -18.40
CA GLU A 140 -10.74 -2.15 -19.82
C GLU A 140 -9.47 -1.62 -20.50
N ARG A 141 -8.56 -0.98 -19.75
CA ARG A 141 -7.36 -0.34 -20.33
C ARG A 141 -6.10 -1.13 -20.09
N PHE A 142 -5.95 -1.65 -18.87
CA PHE A 142 -4.71 -2.28 -18.44
C PHE A 142 -4.80 -3.79 -18.35
N VAL A 143 -5.98 -4.36 -18.67
CA VAL A 143 -6.22 -5.82 -18.69
C VAL A 143 -5.80 -6.46 -17.36
N ALA A 144 -6.22 -5.83 -16.25
CA ALA A 144 -5.94 -6.32 -14.92
C ALA A 144 -6.46 -7.76 -14.72
N GLU A 145 -5.68 -8.56 -14.01
CA GLU A 145 -6.03 -9.93 -13.69
C GLU A 145 -7.11 -9.96 -12.60
N PHE A 146 -8.08 -10.86 -12.73
CA PHE A 146 -9.15 -11.02 -11.77
C PHE A 146 -8.95 -12.30 -10.95
N TYR A 147 -9.07 -12.15 -9.63
CA TYR A 147 -9.01 -13.21 -8.65
C TYR A 147 -10.37 -13.30 -7.96
N GLU A 148 -11.02 -14.46 -8.05
CA GLU A 148 -12.33 -14.69 -7.39
C GLU A 148 -12.22 -14.62 -5.87
N ASP A 149 -11.13 -15.18 -5.33
CA ASP A 149 -10.74 -15.06 -3.93
C ASP A 149 -9.45 -14.21 -3.84
N PRO A 150 -9.46 -13.05 -3.16
CA PRO A 150 -8.28 -12.20 -3.02
C PRO A 150 -7.12 -12.90 -2.29
N ALA A 151 -7.38 -13.93 -1.48
CA ALA A 151 -6.33 -14.71 -0.82
C ALA A 151 -5.49 -15.54 -1.81
N LEU A 152 -5.97 -15.74 -3.05
CA LEU A 152 -5.20 -16.39 -4.11
C LEU A 152 -4.07 -15.49 -4.65
N TYR A 153 -4.14 -14.18 -4.42
CA TYR A 153 -3.03 -13.29 -4.74
C TYR A 153 -2.00 -13.32 -3.60
N GLU A 154 -0.79 -13.79 -3.90
CA GLU A 154 0.29 -13.97 -2.90
C GLU A 154 0.53 -12.71 -2.06
N GLY A 155 0.47 -11.53 -2.68
CA GLY A 155 0.69 -10.26 -1.98
C GLY A 155 -0.37 -9.87 -0.96
N LEU A 156 -1.49 -10.61 -0.86
CA LEU A 156 -2.56 -10.44 0.12
C LEU A 156 -2.91 -11.73 0.88
N ALA A 157 -2.16 -12.83 0.68
CA ALA A 157 -2.46 -14.12 1.32
C ALA A 157 -2.39 -14.06 2.86
N ASP A 158 -1.62 -13.12 3.42
CA ASP A 158 -1.46 -12.88 4.85
C ASP A 158 -2.43 -11.82 5.42
N VAL A 159 -3.26 -11.19 4.57
CA VAL A 159 -4.15 -10.10 4.96
C VAL A 159 -5.54 -10.65 5.30
N ARG A 160 -6.09 -10.22 6.44
CA ARG A 160 -7.47 -10.56 6.84
C ARG A 160 -8.48 -9.82 5.95
N LEU A 161 -9.16 -10.58 5.10
CA LEU A 161 -10.30 -10.13 4.31
C LEU A 161 -11.56 -10.31 5.18
N GLN A 162 -12.33 -9.24 5.37
CA GLN A 162 -13.57 -9.24 6.16
C GLN A 162 -14.77 -9.47 5.24
#